data_AF-A0A3D1R0Y3-F1
#
_entry.id   AF-A0A3D1R0Y3-F1
#
_cell.length_a   1.000
_cell.length_b   1.000
_cell.length_c   1.000
_cell.angle_alpha   90.00
_cell.angle_beta   90.00
_cell.angle_gamma   90.00
#
_symmetry.space_group_name_H-M   'P 1'
#
loop_
_entity.id
_entity.type
_entity.pdbx_description
1 polymer ?
#
loop_
_entity_poly.entity_id
_entity_poly.type
_entity_poly.pdbx_seq_one_letter_code
_entity_poly.pdbx_strand_id
1 'polypeptide(L)'
;MRRLLLPVTCLALLPGCATTWTLLALGGVEVEEGSFSQAKPVGPTERRLVVEPVALPRQDQPPAPEAEAPPEPPGESVLPGPMPPAVEVEPSPVPLESCDCPPEPPPGRWEPEPPAPPRAEPELSVQLSCMLQQRPSRELVHKESFSYDVGWKLMTAFMAVSESAIAGLMAHSYLEGRRRGAEELTPLVLGSYLALDALGSALLFFLPTKHNVVDFEAEGRWTSSPGCPAGLTASVGGRSYQVAPDGVLEADGGARVYEQLATPDHGFELRL
;
A
#
# COMPACT_ATOMS: atom_id res chain seq x y z
N MET A 1 32.48 -43.54 46.15
CA MET A 1 32.40 -42.08 45.94
C MET A 1 31.43 -41.61 44.84
N ARG A 2 30.85 -42.48 44.00
CA ARG A 2 29.87 -42.06 42.96
C ARG A 2 28.43 -41.77 43.44
N ARG A 3 28.05 -42.12 44.67
CA ARG A 3 26.65 -41.99 45.17
C ARG A 3 26.27 -40.61 45.71
N LEU A 4 27.22 -39.68 45.85
CA LEU A 4 26.98 -38.33 46.38
C LEU A 4 26.92 -37.23 45.31
N LEU A 5 27.26 -37.53 44.05
CA LEU A 5 27.23 -36.54 42.97
C LEU A 5 25.82 -36.30 42.42
N LEU A 6 24.93 -37.30 42.43
CA LEU A 6 23.59 -37.20 41.86
C LEU A 6 22.65 -36.17 42.56
N PRO A 7 22.58 -36.08 43.90
CA PRO A 7 21.69 -35.12 44.55
C PRO A 7 22.21 -33.66 44.44
N VAL A 8 23.52 -33.47 44.28
CA VAL A 8 24.13 -32.14 44.14
C VAL A 8 23.89 -31.55 42.75
N THR A 9 23.88 -32.38 41.69
CA THR A 9 23.47 -31.93 40.35
C THR A 9 21.97 -31.64 40.24
N CYS A 10 21.10 -32.37 40.96
CA CYS A 10 19.67 -32.05 40.99
C CYS A 10 19.37 -30.71 41.71
N LEU A 11 20.12 -30.38 42.77
CA LEU A 11 19.96 -29.10 43.47
C LEU A 11 20.54 -27.91 42.68
N ALA A 12 21.52 -28.13 41.80
CA ALA A 12 22.11 -27.09 40.96
C ALA A 12 21.29 -26.77 39.68
N LEU A 13 20.27 -27.57 39.34
CA LEU A 13 19.37 -27.33 38.20
C LEU A 13 18.08 -26.57 38.58
N LEU A 14 17.72 -26.53 39.87
CA LEU A 14 16.60 -25.72 40.38
C LEU A 14 16.79 -24.19 40.26
N PRO A 15 18.00 -23.58 40.34
CA PRO A 15 18.15 -22.14 40.15
C PRO A 15 18.04 -21.68 38.68
N GLY A 16 18.04 -22.61 37.71
CA GLY A 16 17.96 -22.28 36.28
C GLY A 16 16.65 -21.59 35.87
N CYS A 17 15.56 -21.89 36.56
CA CYS A 17 14.28 -21.19 36.36
C CYS A 17 14.34 -19.78 36.97
N ALA A 18 14.87 -19.61 38.18
CA ALA A 18 14.89 -18.30 38.85
C ALA A 18 15.83 -17.29 38.16
N THR A 19 16.96 -17.74 37.61
CA THR A 19 17.92 -16.88 36.90
C THR A 19 17.44 -16.45 35.51
N THR A 20 16.67 -17.28 34.81
CA THR A 20 16.02 -16.89 33.55
C THR A 20 14.94 -15.82 33.78
N TRP A 21 14.17 -15.92 34.86
CA TRP A 21 13.22 -14.87 35.27
C TRP A 21 13.90 -13.53 35.61
N THR A 22 15.09 -13.54 36.24
CA THR A 22 15.78 -12.30 36.61
C THR A 22 16.45 -11.61 35.42
N LEU A 23 16.98 -12.36 34.45
CA LEU A 23 17.53 -11.78 33.22
C LEU A 23 16.45 -11.17 32.32
N LEU A 24 15.21 -11.67 32.37
CA LEU A 24 14.09 -11.09 31.62
C LEU A 24 13.55 -9.79 32.19
N ALA A 25 13.56 -9.61 33.51
CA ALA A 25 13.17 -8.33 34.11
C ALA A 25 14.11 -7.18 33.69
N LEU A 26 15.30 -7.50 33.17
CA LEU A 26 16.33 -6.53 32.76
C LEU A 26 16.41 -6.35 31.24
N GLY A 27 16.00 -7.35 30.45
CA GLY A 27 15.95 -7.26 28.99
C GLY A 27 14.62 -6.68 28.53
N GLY A 28 14.57 -5.38 28.25
CA GLY A 28 13.40 -4.77 27.60
C GLY A 28 13.18 -5.40 26.22
N VAL A 29 12.27 -6.36 26.13
CA VAL A 29 11.91 -7.00 24.86
C VAL A 29 10.82 -6.17 24.19
N GLU A 30 11.06 -5.85 22.92
CA GLU A 30 10.10 -5.15 22.07
C GLU A 30 8.84 -6.01 21.88
N VAL A 31 7.69 -5.42 22.19
CA VAL A 31 6.38 -6.04 22.00
C VAL A 31 5.95 -5.74 20.58
N GLU A 32 5.84 -6.78 19.75
CA GLU A 32 5.26 -6.63 18.41
C GLU A 32 3.73 -6.59 18.54
N GLU A 33 3.16 -5.41 18.32
CA GLU A 33 1.71 -5.18 18.42
C GLU A 33 1.03 -5.42 17.08
N GLY A 34 0.34 -6.55 16.95
CA GLY A 34 -0.62 -6.77 15.88
C GLY A 34 -1.98 -6.18 16.28
N SER A 35 -2.57 -5.34 15.42
CA SER A 35 -3.94 -4.86 15.65
C SER A 35 -4.81 -5.05 14.42
N PHE A 36 -6.03 -5.47 14.67
CA PHE A 36 -7.08 -5.58 13.68
C PHE A 36 -8.23 -4.66 14.11
N SER A 37 -8.72 -3.85 13.19
CA SER A 37 -9.84 -2.94 13.46
C SER A 37 -10.94 -3.15 12.44
N GLN A 38 -12.15 -3.41 12.92
CA GLN A 38 -13.37 -3.37 12.11
C GLN A 38 -14.21 -2.17 12.55
N ALA A 39 -14.72 -1.41 11.58
CA ALA A 39 -15.64 -0.32 11.84
C ALA A 39 -17.01 -0.66 11.28
N LYS A 40 -18.06 -0.49 12.10
CA LYS A 40 -19.44 -0.65 11.67
C LYS A 40 -20.15 0.71 11.71
N PRO A 41 -20.81 1.14 10.62
CA PRO A 41 -21.53 2.41 10.62
C PRO A 41 -22.73 2.34 11.57
N VAL A 42 -22.92 3.39 12.38
CA VAL A 42 -24.03 3.55 13.31
C VAL A 42 -24.65 4.94 13.16
N GLY A 43 -25.98 4.98 13.04
CA GLY A 43 -26.75 6.22 12.96
C GLY A 43 -26.93 6.78 11.55
N PRO A 44 -27.46 8.01 11.44
CA PRO A 44 -27.74 8.63 10.14
C PRO A 44 -26.45 8.88 9.35
N THR A 45 -26.57 8.83 8.02
CA THR A 45 -25.46 9.09 7.09
C THR A 45 -25.58 10.49 6.53
N GLU A 46 -24.55 11.30 6.75
CA GLU A 46 -24.37 12.57 6.06
C GLU A 46 -23.87 12.29 4.64
N ARG A 47 -24.51 12.90 3.64
CA ARG A 47 -24.13 12.76 2.23
C ARG A 47 -23.85 14.13 1.66
N ARG A 48 -22.73 14.28 0.97
CA ARG A 48 -22.41 15.47 0.18
C ARG A 48 -21.91 15.06 -1.19
N LEU A 49 -22.31 15.83 -2.20
CA LEU A 49 -21.82 15.69 -3.56
C LEU A 49 -20.74 16.74 -3.77
N VAL A 50 -19.52 16.29 -4.05
CA VAL A 50 -18.43 17.18 -4.47
C VAL A 50 -18.36 17.10 -5.99
N VAL A 51 -18.48 18.24 -6.67
CA VAL A 51 -18.42 18.31 -8.13
C VAL A 51 -17.32 19.26 -8.53
N GLU A 52 -16.39 18.75 -9.34
CA GLU A 52 -15.30 19.54 -9.90
C GLU A 52 -15.38 19.49 -11.44
N PRO A 53 -15.36 20.65 -12.12
CA PRO A 53 -15.35 20.66 -13.57
C PRO A 53 -13.96 20.26 -14.10
N VAL A 54 -13.95 19.29 -15.00
CA VAL A 54 -12.75 18.84 -15.70
C VAL A 54 -12.94 19.13 -17.19
N ALA A 55 -12.10 20.02 -17.72
CA ALA A 55 -12.02 20.25 -19.16
C ALA A 55 -11.19 19.12 -19.77
N LEU A 56 -11.82 18.23 -20.54
CA LEU A 56 -11.11 17.20 -21.29
C LEU A 56 -10.85 17.66 -22.73
N PRO A 57 -9.62 17.50 -23.26
CA PRO A 57 -9.40 17.60 -24.69
C PRO A 57 -10.06 16.38 -25.37
N ARG A 58 -10.90 16.64 -26.38
CA ARG A 58 -11.56 15.57 -27.12
C ARG A 58 -10.54 14.77 -27.94
N GLN A 59 -10.41 13.47 -27.69
CA GLN A 59 -9.63 12.55 -28.51
C GLN A 59 -10.45 12.13 -29.74
N ASP A 60 -10.51 12.97 -30.78
CA ASP A 60 -11.19 12.64 -32.04
C ASP A 60 -10.26 11.99 -33.09
N GLN A 61 -9.09 11.48 -32.70
CA GLN A 61 -8.27 10.67 -33.58
C GLN A 61 -8.04 9.28 -32.95
N PRO A 62 -8.56 8.19 -33.56
CA PRO A 62 -7.88 6.91 -33.45
C PRO A 62 -6.41 7.17 -33.76
N PRO A 63 -5.44 6.62 -32.99
CA PRO A 63 -4.05 6.73 -33.39
C PRO A 63 -3.97 6.27 -34.84
N ALA A 64 -3.49 7.15 -35.72
CA ALA A 64 -3.23 6.77 -37.10
C ALA A 64 -2.44 5.44 -37.05
N PRO A 65 -2.81 4.42 -37.84
CA PRO A 65 -2.06 3.17 -37.83
C PRO A 65 -0.58 3.55 -38.02
N GLU A 66 0.25 3.20 -37.03
CA GLU A 66 1.68 3.48 -37.07
C GLU A 66 2.19 3.04 -38.43
N ALA A 67 2.62 4.02 -39.24
CA ALA A 67 3.36 3.71 -40.43
C ALA A 67 4.60 2.95 -39.96
N GLU A 68 4.63 1.67 -40.29
CA GLU A 68 5.70 0.72 -40.00
C GLU A 68 7.04 1.42 -40.28
N ALA A 69 7.72 1.84 -39.20
CA ALA A 69 9.03 2.45 -39.32
C ALA A 69 9.97 1.40 -39.94
N PRO A 70 10.79 1.76 -40.95
CA PRO A 70 11.80 0.85 -41.49
C PRO A 70 12.68 0.35 -40.33
N PRO A 71 13.04 -0.94 -40.29
CA PRO A 71 13.74 -1.51 -39.16
C PRO A 71 15.06 -0.78 -38.90
N GLU A 72 15.24 -0.29 -37.67
CA GLU A 72 16.50 0.30 -37.22
C GLU A 72 17.65 -0.71 -37.38
N PRO A 73 18.82 -0.27 -37.88
CA PRO A 73 20.01 -1.11 -37.87
C PRO A 73 20.42 -1.43 -36.42
N PRO A 74 20.95 -2.64 -36.16
CA PRO A 74 21.26 -3.08 -34.80
C PRO A 74 22.28 -2.14 -34.14
N GLY A 75 21.86 -1.52 -33.04
CA GLY A 75 22.69 -0.66 -32.21
C GLY A 75 23.89 -1.41 -31.66
N GLU A 76 25.08 -0.92 -32.01
CA GLU A 76 26.33 -1.32 -31.38
C GLU A 76 26.36 -0.79 -29.94
N SER A 77 26.45 -1.73 -28.99
CA SER A 77 26.65 -1.48 -27.57
C SER A 77 28.00 -0.78 -27.34
N VAL A 78 28.00 0.55 -27.27
CA VAL A 78 29.15 1.32 -26.78
C VAL A 78 28.95 1.62 -25.29
N LEU A 79 29.78 0.97 -24.47
CA LEU A 79 29.93 1.21 -23.03
C LEU A 79 30.18 2.71 -22.73
N PRO A 80 29.64 3.27 -21.65
CA PRO A 80 29.92 4.65 -21.26
C PRO A 80 31.35 4.79 -20.73
N GLY A 81 32.19 5.47 -21.51
CA GLY A 81 33.50 5.96 -21.07
C GLY A 81 33.38 7.21 -20.18
N PRO A 82 34.40 7.51 -19.36
CA PRO A 82 34.33 8.54 -18.32
C PRO A 82 34.32 9.97 -18.90
N MET A 83 33.52 10.85 -18.28
CA MET A 83 33.45 12.28 -18.59
C MET A 83 34.79 12.99 -18.37
N PRO A 84 35.28 13.79 -19.33
CA PRO A 84 36.36 14.75 -19.09
C PRO A 84 35.83 16.05 -18.44
N PRO A 85 36.68 16.80 -17.72
CA PRO A 85 36.30 17.96 -16.93
C PRO A 85 35.95 19.19 -17.80
N ALA A 86 35.12 20.06 -17.23
CA ALA A 86 34.68 21.32 -17.82
C ALA A 86 35.86 22.20 -18.19
N VAL A 87 35.94 22.59 -19.47
CA VAL A 87 36.82 23.64 -19.96
C VAL A 87 35.93 24.80 -20.39
N GLU A 88 36.11 25.96 -19.74
CA GLU A 88 35.58 27.23 -20.18
C GLU A 88 36.19 27.57 -21.55
N VAL A 89 35.35 27.78 -22.56
CA VAL A 89 35.77 28.23 -23.89
C VAL A 89 35.23 29.65 -24.10
N GLU A 90 36.16 30.60 -24.14
CA GLU A 90 35.93 31.97 -24.59
C GLU A 90 35.43 32.01 -26.05
N PRO A 91 34.60 33.01 -26.42
CA PRO A 91 34.07 33.12 -27.78
C PRO A 91 35.16 33.63 -28.75
N SER A 92 35.53 32.77 -29.71
CA SER A 92 36.35 33.16 -30.87
C SER A 92 35.45 33.60 -32.03
N PRO A 93 35.81 34.64 -32.80
CA PRO A 93 34.94 35.26 -33.79
C PRO A 93 34.86 34.44 -35.09
N VAL A 94 33.63 34.24 -35.59
CA VAL A 94 33.35 33.60 -36.88
C VAL A 94 33.56 34.62 -38.02
N PRO A 95 34.31 34.30 -39.09
CA PRO A 95 34.44 35.16 -40.26
C PRO A 95 33.16 35.12 -41.13
N LEU A 96 32.81 36.30 -41.67
CA LEU A 96 31.74 36.50 -42.64
C LEU A 96 31.99 35.69 -43.93
N GLU A 97 31.26 34.59 -44.08
CA GLU A 97 31.17 33.84 -45.33
C GLU A 97 29.97 34.34 -46.14
N SER A 98 30.23 34.61 -47.41
CA SER A 98 29.36 35.26 -48.39
C SER A 98 28.04 34.52 -48.60
N CYS A 99 26.93 35.25 -48.48
CA CYS A 99 25.61 34.77 -48.87
C CYS A 99 25.51 34.65 -50.41
N ASP A 100 25.49 33.42 -50.92
CA ASP A 100 24.97 33.12 -52.25
C ASP A 100 23.44 33.11 -52.19
N CYS A 101 22.82 34.20 -52.66
CA CYS A 101 21.37 34.26 -52.86
C CYS A 101 20.97 33.42 -54.08
N PRO A 102 20.03 32.46 -53.97
CA PRO A 102 19.42 31.86 -55.15
C PRO A 102 18.54 32.90 -55.87
N PRO A 103 18.47 32.87 -57.21
CA PRO A 103 17.72 33.86 -58.00
C PRO A 103 16.21 33.78 -57.73
N GLU A 104 15.57 34.96 -57.68
CA GLU A 104 14.12 35.10 -57.49
C GLU A 104 13.33 34.29 -58.53
N PRO A 105 12.27 33.56 -58.12
CA PRO A 105 11.36 32.94 -59.07
C PRO A 105 10.56 34.02 -59.83
N PRO A 106 10.16 33.72 -61.08
CA PRO A 106 9.38 34.66 -61.88
C PRO A 106 8.03 34.97 -61.20
N PRO A 107 7.44 36.16 -61.43
CA PRO A 107 6.14 36.52 -60.85
C PRO A 107 5.04 35.62 -61.42
N GLY A 108 4.76 34.53 -60.70
CA GLY A 108 3.61 33.67 -60.92
C GLY A 108 2.32 34.42 -60.57
N ARG A 109 1.27 34.17 -61.36
CA ARG A 109 -0.10 34.61 -61.10
C ARG A 109 -0.47 34.31 -59.64
N TRP A 110 -0.86 35.33 -58.90
CA TRP A 110 -1.61 35.18 -57.66
C TRP A 110 -3.01 34.64 -58.01
N GLU A 111 -3.15 33.32 -58.05
CA GLU A 111 -4.47 32.71 -57.88
C GLU A 111 -4.86 32.87 -56.41
N PRO A 112 -6.03 33.45 -56.09
CA PRO A 112 -6.48 33.57 -54.72
C PRO A 112 -6.60 32.15 -54.14
N GLU A 113 -5.86 31.91 -53.06
CA GLU A 113 -5.94 30.67 -52.29
C GLU A 113 -7.42 30.41 -51.95
N PRO A 114 -7.96 29.21 -52.24
CA PRO A 114 -9.34 28.90 -51.90
C PRO A 114 -9.55 29.14 -50.39
N PRO A 115 -10.71 29.66 -49.96
CA PRO A 115 -10.95 29.92 -48.54
C PRO A 115 -10.67 28.65 -47.76
N ALA A 116 -9.77 28.76 -46.78
CA ALA A 116 -9.47 27.65 -45.87
C ALA A 116 -10.81 27.07 -45.37
N PRO A 117 -10.97 25.74 -45.37
CA PRO A 117 -12.19 25.14 -44.87
C PRO A 117 -12.47 25.68 -43.47
N PRO A 118 -13.74 25.96 -43.11
CA PRO A 118 -14.06 26.46 -41.78
C PRO A 118 -13.40 25.54 -40.77
N ARG A 119 -12.50 26.08 -39.95
CA ARG A 119 -11.93 25.33 -38.83
C ARG A 119 -13.12 24.84 -38.03
N ALA A 120 -13.29 23.52 -37.96
CA ALA A 120 -14.29 22.94 -37.08
C ALA A 120 -14.02 23.53 -35.68
N GLU A 121 -14.99 24.26 -35.16
CA GLU A 121 -14.89 24.82 -33.82
C GLU A 121 -14.64 23.64 -32.87
N PRO A 122 -13.63 23.71 -31.98
CA PRO A 122 -13.34 22.61 -31.09
C PRO A 122 -14.57 22.37 -30.22
N GLU A 123 -15.25 21.23 -30.43
CA GLU A 123 -16.31 20.75 -29.56
C GLU A 123 -15.70 20.42 -28.19
N LEU A 124 -15.62 21.43 -27.33
CA LEU A 124 -15.14 21.30 -25.95
C LEU A 124 -16.19 20.53 -25.15
N SER A 125 -15.91 19.26 -24.87
CA SER A 125 -16.71 18.47 -23.93
C SER A 125 -16.25 18.75 -22.49
N VAL A 126 -17.12 19.36 -21.68
CA VAL A 126 -16.90 19.46 -20.23
C VAL A 126 -17.38 18.19 -19.56
N GLN A 127 -16.52 17.59 -18.75
CA GLN A 127 -16.90 16.50 -17.87
C GLN A 127 -16.93 17.00 -16.42
N LEU A 128 -17.98 16.64 -15.69
CA LEU A 128 -18.07 16.90 -14.26
C LEU A 128 -17.50 15.70 -13.49
N SER A 129 -16.40 15.90 -12.78
CA SER A 129 -15.91 14.91 -11.83
C SER A 129 -16.79 14.95 -10.58
N CYS A 130 -17.71 13.99 -10.46
CA CYS A 130 -18.56 13.81 -9.29
C CYS A 130 -17.95 12.83 -8.31
N MET A 131 -17.83 13.26 -7.05
CA MET A 131 -17.45 12.44 -5.92
C MET A 131 -18.57 12.46 -4.89
N LEU A 132 -19.29 11.33 -4.78
CA LEU A 132 -20.27 11.15 -3.72
C LEU A 132 -19.52 10.81 -2.44
N GLN A 133 -19.55 11.73 -1.49
CA GLN A 133 -18.94 11.53 -0.18
C GLN A 133 -20.02 11.22 0.85
N GLN A 134 -19.83 10.13 1.59
CA GLN A 134 -20.74 9.70 2.64
C GLN A 134 -19.98 9.51 3.93
N ARG A 135 -20.56 9.99 5.03
CA ARG A 135 -20.02 9.84 6.38
C ARG A 135 -21.14 9.42 7.34
N PRO A 136 -21.06 8.25 7.98
CA PRO A 136 -21.97 7.92 9.06
C PRO A 136 -21.70 8.85 10.26
N SER A 137 -22.75 9.25 10.99
CA SER A 137 -22.59 10.14 12.15
C SER A 137 -21.67 9.55 13.23
N ARG A 138 -21.68 8.22 13.36
CA ARG A 138 -20.87 7.45 14.30
C ARG A 138 -20.44 6.14 13.65
N GLU A 139 -19.30 5.64 14.08
CA GLU A 139 -18.82 4.29 13.78
C GLU A 139 -18.54 3.58 15.10
N LEU A 140 -19.04 2.35 15.22
CA LEU A 140 -18.62 1.45 16.29
C LEU A 140 -17.33 0.78 15.82
N VAL A 141 -16.22 1.17 16.42
CA VAL A 141 -14.90 0.63 16.08
C VAL A 141 -14.59 -0.50 17.06
N HIS A 142 -14.55 -1.70 16.51
CA HIS A 142 -14.08 -2.89 17.19
C HIS A 142 -12.58 -3.02 16.94
N LYS A 143 -11.78 -2.76 17.97
CA LYS A 143 -10.32 -2.92 17.90
C LYS A 143 -9.91 -4.13 18.72
N GLU A 144 -9.40 -5.14 18.02
CA GLU A 144 -8.72 -6.26 18.64
C GLU A 144 -7.22 -6.01 18.53
N SER A 145 -6.54 -5.88 19.65
CA SER A 145 -5.07 -5.95 19.68
C SER A 145 -4.62 -7.24 20.33
N PHE A 146 -3.69 -7.89 19.62
CA PHE A 146 -2.98 -9.08 20.08
C PHE A 146 -1.56 -8.63 20.39
N SER A 147 -1.20 -8.57 21.67
CA SER A 147 0.21 -8.42 22.02
C SER A 147 0.84 -9.80 21.95
N TYR A 148 1.70 -10.04 20.98
CA TYR A 148 2.59 -11.18 21.02
C TYR A 148 3.77 -10.80 21.89
N ASP A 149 3.78 -11.26 23.13
CA ASP A 149 4.94 -11.11 24.00
C ASP A 149 6.04 -12.05 23.49
N VAL A 150 6.84 -11.54 22.54
CA VAL A 150 7.93 -12.27 21.88
C VAL A 150 8.93 -12.76 22.93
N GLY A 151 9.16 -11.98 23.99
CA GLY A 151 10.08 -12.31 25.08
C GLY A 151 9.61 -13.52 25.88
N TRP A 152 8.35 -13.49 26.34
CA TRP A 152 7.74 -14.64 27.02
C TRP A 152 7.76 -15.90 26.15
N LYS A 153 7.36 -15.78 24.89
CA LYS A 153 7.33 -16.90 23.95
C LYS A 153 8.71 -17.50 23.72
N LEU A 154 9.72 -16.68 23.44
CA LEU A 154 11.09 -17.16 23.25
C LEU A 154 11.58 -17.95 24.48
N MET A 155 11.22 -17.51 25.68
CA MET A 155 11.54 -18.23 26.92
C MET A 155 10.81 -19.55 27.05
N THR A 156 9.50 -19.58 26.83
CA THR A 156 8.72 -20.82 26.89
C THR A 156 9.25 -21.83 25.85
N ALA A 157 9.62 -21.37 24.66
CA ALA A 157 10.25 -22.22 23.65
C ALA A 157 11.61 -22.75 24.11
N PHE A 158 12.46 -21.90 24.69
CA PHE A 158 13.76 -22.31 25.20
C PHE A 158 13.64 -23.34 26.34
N MET A 159 12.71 -23.14 27.28
CA MET A 159 12.44 -24.11 28.34
C MET A 159 11.94 -25.44 27.77
N ALA A 160 10.96 -25.41 26.86
CA ALA A 160 10.43 -26.62 26.23
C ALA A 160 11.51 -27.41 25.46
N VAL A 161 12.41 -26.74 24.74
CA VAL A 161 13.54 -27.38 24.05
C VAL A 161 14.53 -27.98 25.06
N SER A 162 14.83 -27.26 26.13
CA SER A 162 15.76 -27.71 27.18
C SER A 162 15.22 -28.95 27.91
N GLU A 163 13.95 -28.93 28.32
CA GLU A 163 13.27 -30.07 28.96
C GLU A 163 13.20 -31.28 28.03
N SER A 164 12.88 -31.06 26.75
CA SER A 164 12.86 -32.10 25.74
C SER A 164 14.23 -32.76 25.56
N ALA A 165 15.31 -31.96 25.55
CA ALA A 165 16.68 -32.47 25.45
C ALA A 165 17.08 -33.31 26.67
N ILE A 166 16.74 -32.86 27.88
CA ILE A 166 17.00 -33.60 29.13
C ILE A 166 16.20 -34.90 29.16
N ALA A 167 14.91 -34.85 28.81
CA ALA A 167 14.06 -36.05 28.70
C ALA A 167 14.63 -37.06 27.71
N GLY A 168 15.11 -36.59 26.54
CA GLY A 168 15.76 -37.42 25.54
C GLY A 168 17.05 -38.08 26.04
N LEU A 169 17.90 -37.35 26.77
CA LEU A 169 19.11 -37.90 27.38
C LEU A 169 18.79 -38.94 28.46
N MET A 170 17.77 -38.70 29.29
CA MET A 170 17.32 -39.66 30.30
C MET A 170 16.78 -40.94 29.64
N ALA A 171 15.94 -40.80 28.62
CA ALA A 171 15.41 -41.93 27.86
C ALA A 171 16.55 -42.72 27.18
N HIS A 172 17.54 -42.05 26.60
CA HIS A 172 18.71 -42.68 26.01
C HIS A 172 19.52 -43.48 27.05
N SER A 173 19.79 -42.88 28.22
CA SER A 173 20.51 -43.56 29.31
C SER A 173 19.77 -44.78 29.86
N TYR A 174 18.43 -44.71 29.93
CA TYR A 174 17.59 -45.84 30.31
C TYR A 174 17.68 -46.99 29.30
N LEU A 175 17.61 -46.69 28.00
CA LEU A 175 17.75 -47.69 26.95
C LEU A 175 19.13 -48.35 26.96
N GLU A 176 20.21 -47.59 27.21
CA GLU A 176 21.55 -48.17 27.40
C GLU A 176 21.64 -49.03 28.66
N GLY A 177 21.09 -48.57 29.78
CA GLY A 177 21.06 -49.31 31.04
C GLY A 177 20.33 -50.64 30.89
N ARG A 178 19.18 -50.63 30.21
CA ARG A 178 18.41 -51.83 29.89
C ARG A 178 19.18 -52.81 29.01
N ARG A 179 19.95 -52.33 28.02
CA ARG A 179 20.86 -53.18 27.21
C ARG A 179 21.95 -53.84 28.06
N ARG A 180 22.37 -53.20 29.16
CA ARG A 180 23.34 -53.74 30.13
C ARG A 180 22.70 -54.59 31.23
N GLY A 181 21.38 -54.84 31.17
CA GLY A 181 20.67 -55.65 32.17
C GLY A 181 20.36 -54.93 33.49
N ALA A 182 20.47 -53.60 33.53
CA ALA A 182 20.07 -52.80 34.69
C ALA A 182 18.59 -52.40 34.58
N GLU A 183 17.76 -52.86 35.51
CA GLU A 183 16.34 -52.47 35.61
C GLU A 183 16.15 -51.29 36.56
N GLU A 184 16.56 -50.09 36.12
CA GLU A 184 16.21 -48.86 36.84
C GLU A 184 15.02 -48.17 36.14
N LEU A 185 13.85 -48.18 36.78
CA LEU A 185 12.62 -47.51 36.29
C LEU A 185 12.66 -45.98 36.47
N THR A 186 13.48 -45.48 37.39
CA THR A 186 13.59 -44.07 37.76
C THR A 186 13.82 -43.11 36.57
N PRO A 187 14.78 -43.35 35.65
CA PRO A 187 15.01 -42.46 34.50
C PRO A 187 13.85 -42.41 33.51
N LEU A 188 13.08 -43.51 33.39
CA LEU A 188 11.90 -43.55 32.51
C LEU A 188 10.80 -42.65 33.07
N VAL A 189 10.48 -42.79 34.36
CA VAL A 189 9.45 -41.98 35.04
C VAL A 189 9.84 -40.50 35.00
N LEU A 190 11.09 -40.17 35.35
CA LEU A 190 11.57 -38.79 35.35
C LEU A 190 11.56 -38.18 33.93
N GLY A 191 11.98 -38.93 32.92
CA GLY A 191 11.92 -38.50 31.52
C GLY A 191 10.50 -38.25 31.03
N SER A 192 9.52 -39.09 31.42
CA SER A 192 8.11 -38.86 31.06
C SER A 192 7.49 -37.62 31.71
N TYR A 193 7.87 -37.28 32.94
CA TYR A 193 7.43 -36.04 33.58
C TYR A 193 7.94 -34.80 32.84
N LEU A 194 9.24 -34.79 32.48
CA LEU A 194 9.84 -33.69 31.70
C LEU A 194 9.23 -33.55 30.30
N ALA A 195 8.87 -34.67 29.65
CA ALA A 195 8.23 -34.63 28.35
C ALA A 195 6.80 -34.04 28.41
N LEU A 196 6.04 -34.32 29.48
CA LEU A 196 4.72 -33.72 29.69
C LEU A 196 4.82 -32.23 30.00
N ASP A 197 5.83 -31.81 30.75
CA ASP A 197 6.10 -30.41 31.05
C ASP A 197 6.45 -29.62 29.77
N ALA A 198 7.34 -30.17 28.94
CA ALA A 198 7.70 -29.59 27.65
C ALA A 198 6.48 -29.46 26.72
N LEU A 199 5.57 -30.43 26.72
CA LEU A 199 4.32 -30.38 25.96
C LEU A 199 3.38 -29.27 26.48
N GLY A 200 3.25 -29.14 27.80
CA GLY A 200 2.48 -28.06 28.42
C GLY A 200 3.03 -26.68 28.06
N SER A 201 4.34 -26.51 28.14
CA SER A 201 5.05 -25.29 27.71
C SER A 201 4.84 -25.01 26.21
N ALA A 202 4.93 -26.02 25.35
CA ALA A 202 4.67 -25.86 23.93
C ALA A 202 3.23 -25.41 23.63
N LEU A 203 2.23 -25.91 24.36
CA LEU A 203 0.84 -25.46 24.20
C LEU A 203 0.66 -23.99 24.62
N LEU A 204 1.29 -23.58 25.74
CA LEU A 204 1.27 -22.19 26.21
C LEU A 204 1.97 -21.23 25.22
N PHE A 205 2.99 -21.69 24.49
CA PHE A 205 3.67 -20.89 23.46
C PHE A 205 2.73 -20.46 22.31
N PHE A 206 1.82 -21.35 21.91
CA PHE A 206 0.87 -21.06 20.83
C PHE A 206 -0.35 -20.27 21.28
N LEU A 207 -0.60 -20.17 22.59
CA LEU A 207 -1.69 -19.35 23.10
C LEU A 207 -1.34 -17.85 23.05
N PRO A 208 -2.24 -17.00 22.54
CA PRO A 208 -2.11 -15.55 22.65
C PRO A 208 -2.18 -15.12 24.13
N THR A 209 -1.27 -14.24 24.57
CA THR A 209 -1.12 -13.86 25.98
C THR A 209 -2.08 -12.77 26.42
N LYS A 210 -2.48 -11.87 25.52
CA LYS A 210 -3.48 -10.83 25.80
C LYS A 210 -4.36 -10.60 24.59
N HIS A 211 -5.66 -10.65 24.83
CA HIS A 211 -6.70 -10.13 23.94
C HIS A 211 -7.23 -8.85 24.55
N ASN A 212 -6.76 -7.72 24.06
CA ASN A 212 -7.41 -6.45 24.38
C ASN A 212 -8.45 -6.21 23.30
N VAL A 213 -9.71 -6.43 23.68
CA VAL A 213 -10.86 -6.08 22.86
C VAL A 213 -11.38 -4.76 23.41
N VAL A 214 -11.30 -3.72 22.59
CA VAL A 214 -11.85 -2.42 22.94
C VAL A 214 -12.88 -2.04 21.89
N ASP A 215 -14.12 -1.91 22.35
CA ASP A 215 -15.21 -1.33 21.59
C ASP A 215 -15.35 0.13 21.98
N PHE A 216 -15.29 1.04 21.01
CA PHE A 216 -15.57 2.45 21.25
C PHE A 216 -16.32 3.08 20.07
N GLU A 217 -17.14 4.08 20.39
CA GLU A 217 -17.77 4.92 19.38
C GLU A 217 -16.77 5.99 18.93
N ALA A 218 -16.60 6.11 17.62
CA ALA A 218 -15.81 7.15 16.97
C ALA A 218 -16.67 7.94 15.99
N GLU A 219 -16.21 9.13 15.61
CA GLU A 219 -16.81 9.83 14.47
C GLU A 219 -16.58 9.04 13.18
N GLY A 220 -17.61 8.95 12.34
CA GLY A 220 -17.50 8.22 11.09
C GLY A 220 -16.51 8.86 10.12
N ARG A 221 -15.90 8.04 9.27
CA ARG A 221 -14.96 8.52 8.26
C ARG A 221 -15.68 8.89 6.98
N TRP A 222 -15.15 9.88 6.27
CA TRP A 222 -15.59 10.18 4.92
C TRP A 222 -15.14 9.06 3.99
N THR A 223 -16.11 8.38 3.40
CA THR A 223 -15.91 7.48 2.26
C THR A 223 -16.28 8.23 0.99
N SER A 224 -15.48 8.08 -0.05
CA SER A 224 -15.75 8.66 -1.36
C SER A 224 -15.96 7.54 -2.38
N SER A 225 -17.00 7.68 -3.19
CA SER A 225 -17.21 6.84 -4.36
C SER A 225 -17.30 7.72 -5.61
N PRO A 226 -16.54 7.42 -6.67
CA PRO A 226 -16.65 8.14 -7.93
C PRO A 226 -18.03 7.88 -8.56
N GLY A 227 -18.62 8.92 -9.14
CA GLY A 227 -19.85 8.82 -9.92
C GLY A 227 -20.86 9.92 -9.59
N CYS A 228 -21.59 10.35 -10.62
CA CYS A 228 -22.69 11.29 -10.45
C CYS A 228 -23.98 10.53 -10.06
N PRO A 229 -24.75 11.02 -9.08
CA PRO A 229 -26.04 10.43 -8.74
C PRO A 229 -27.03 10.57 -9.92
N ALA A 230 -27.90 9.58 -10.07
CA ALA A 230 -28.94 9.60 -11.10
C ALA A 230 -29.90 10.79 -10.89
N GLY A 231 -30.25 11.49 -11.98
CA GLY A 231 -31.14 12.64 -11.95
C GLY A 231 -30.47 13.98 -11.64
N LEU A 232 -29.13 14.00 -11.49
CA LEU A 232 -28.39 15.25 -11.37
C LEU A 232 -28.57 16.10 -12.62
N THR A 233 -28.98 17.36 -12.43
CA THR A 233 -29.14 18.34 -13.51
C THR A 233 -28.28 19.56 -13.26
N ALA A 234 -27.63 20.05 -14.32
CA ALA A 234 -26.93 21.32 -14.33
C ALA A 234 -27.86 22.40 -14.89
N SER A 235 -28.15 23.41 -14.09
CA SER A 235 -28.96 24.57 -14.48
C SER A 235 -28.06 25.75 -14.83
N VAL A 236 -28.08 26.15 -16.11
CA VAL A 236 -27.33 27.29 -16.64
C VAL A 236 -28.28 28.23 -17.35
N GLY A 237 -28.33 29.49 -16.92
CA GLY A 237 -29.17 30.51 -17.59
C GLY A 237 -30.66 30.14 -17.66
N GLY A 238 -31.18 29.42 -16.66
CA GLY A 238 -32.57 28.94 -16.61
C GLY A 238 -32.88 27.70 -17.46
N ARG A 239 -31.88 27.08 -18.10
CA ARG A 239 -32.00 25.80 -18.80
C ARG A 239 -31.37 24.68 -17.98
N SER A 240 -32.03 23.53 -17.91
CA SER A 240 -31.55 22.35 -17.20
C SER A 240 -31.00 21.32 -18.17
N TYR A 241 -29.78 20.85 -17.93
CA TYR A 241 -29.10 19.80 -18.68
C TYR A 241 -28.93 18.56 -17.78
N GLN A 242 -29.25 17.38 -18.31
CA GLN A 242 -29.05 16.12 -17.58
C GLN A 242 -27.56 15.79 -17.53
N VAL A 243 -27.08 15.37 -16.35
CA VAL A 243 -25.70 14.89 -16.17
C VAL A 243 -25.73 13.37 -16.20
N ALA A 244 -24.97 12.77 -17.12
CA ALA A 244 -24.86 11.33 -17.19
C ALA A 244 -24.13 10.77 -15.95
N PRO A 245 -24.28 9.47 -15.62
CA PRO A 245 -23.65 8.88 -14.43
C PRO A 245 -22.11 8.98 -14.40
N ASP A 246 -21.49 9.06 -15.58
CA ASP A 246 -20.06 9.28 -15.81
C ASP A 246 -19.65 10.76 -15.79
N GLY A 247 -20.59 11.66 -15.49
CA GLY A 247 -20.36 13.10 -15.41
C GLY A 247 -20.32 13.82 -16.74
N VAL A 248 -20.64 13.15 -17.84
CA VAL A 248 -20.68 13.78 -19.16
C VAL A 248 -21.96 14.60 -19.30
N LEU A 249 -21.81 15.85 -19.75
CA LEU A 249 -22.90 16.72 -20.16
C LEU A 249 -23.12 16.57 -21.68
N GLU A 250 -24.37 16.68 -22.12
CA GLU A 250 -24.66 16.83 -23.55
C GLU A 250 -23.90 18.03 -24.15
N ALA A 251 -23.51 17.96 -25.42
CA ALA A 251 -22.62 18.94 -26.06
C ALA A 251 -23.06 20.41 -25.83
N ASP A 252 -24.35 20.70 -26.02
CA ASP A 252 -24.92 22.02 -25.77
C ASP A 252 -24.82 22.46 -24.31
N GLY A 253 -24.97 21.53 -23.36
CA GLY A 253 -24.85 21.79 -21.93
C GLY A 253 -23.40 21.98 -21.50
N GLY A 254 -22.49 21.15 -22.02
CA GLY A 254 -21.05 21.24 -21.78
C GLY A 254 -20.48 22.59 -22.23
N ALA A 255 -20.84 23.05 -23.42
CA ALA A 255 -20.41 24.35 -23.94
C ALA A 255 -20.88 25.53 -23.06
N ARG A 256 -22.13 25.47 -22.56
CA ARG A 256 -22.70 26.51 -21.68
C ARG A 256 -22.07 26.51 -20.28
N VAL A 257 -21.83 25.33 -19.71
CA VAL A 257 -21.13 25.22 -18.43
C VAL A 257 -19.68 25.71 -18.56
N TYR A 258 -19.02 25.40 -19.67
CA TYR A 258 -17.68 25.92 -19.97
C TYR A 258 -17.66 27.45 -20.06
N GLU A 259 -18.59 28.03 -20.82
CA GLU A 259 -18.72 29.48 -21.01
C GLU A 259 -18.91 30.21 -19.66
N GLN A 260 -19.73 29.65 -18.77
CA GLN A 260 -19.93 30.19 -17.43
C GLN A 260 -18.68 30.05 -16.55
N LEU A 261 -18.01 28.90 -16.59
CA LEU A 261 -16.76 28.67 -15.83
C LEU A 261 -15.60 29.57 -16.28
N ALA A 262 -15.55 29.89 -17.58
CA ALA A 262 -14.54 30.78 -18.14
C ALA A 262 -14.81 32.27 -17.84
N THR A 263 -16.03 32.61 -17.40
CA THR A 263 -16.41 33.99 -17.09
C THR A 263 -16.42 34.20 -15.58
N PRO A 264 -15.57 35.07 -15.02
CA PRO A 264 -15.62 35.39 -13.58
C PRO A 264 -17.01 35.95 -13.22
N ASP A 265 -17.52 35.57 -12.04
CA ASP A 265 -18.85 35.91 -11.50
C ASP A 265 -20.06 35.15 -12.08
N HIS A 266 -19.84 34.19 -12.98
CA HIS A 266 -20.87 33.33 -13.52
C HIS A 266 -20.82 31.92 -12.92
N GLY A 267 -21.85 31.57 -12.15
CA GLY A 267 -22.01 30.26 -11.54
C GLY A 267 -23.13 29.46 -12.20
N PHE A 268 -23.00 28.13 -12.19
CA PHE A 268 -24.10 27.24 -12.53
C PHE A 268 -24.64 26.58 -11.26
N GLU A 269 -25.93 26.24 -11.27
CA GLU A 269 -26.59 25.61 -10.13
C GLU A 269 -26.76 24.11 -10.42
N LEU A 270 -26.30 23.24 -9.52
CA LEU A 270 -26.54 21.80 -9.60
C LEU A 270 -27.78 21.46 -8.78
N ARG A 271 -28.73 20.76 -9.39
CA ARG A 271 -29.98 20.32 -8.75
C ARG A 271 -30.14 18.82 -8.83
N LEU A 272 -30.58 18.22 -7.74
CA LEU A 272 -30.92 16.80 -7.61
C LEU A 272 -32.42 16.65 -7.33
#